data_AF-A0A1N7KS15-F1
#
_entry.id   AF-A0A1N7KS15-F1
#
_cell.length_a   1.000
_cell.length_b   1.000
_cell.length_c   1.000
_cell.angle_alpha   90.00
_cell.angle_beta   90.00
_cell.angle_gamma   90.00
#
_symmetry.space_group_name_H-M   'P 1'
#
loop_
_entity.id
_entity.type
_entity.pdbx_description
1 polymer ?
#
loop_
_entity_poly.entity_id
_entity_poly.type
_entity_poly.pdbx_seq_one_letter_code
_entity_poly.pdbx_strand_id
1 'polypeptide(L)'
;MFKVVTYSFLVSASLWSCIPAYSVTSKEYRKAKADFPKQKVFVANKELTKEYKILKHSNIYEVVEDSTNAAKLTLHPMKIYTPSCGNPIIGSVITVGLLPSVFPYDVSYSYDIAENNTTKNNQYNLQVYQSFWLFNIFRIGKTFSKQSGKALLGSYIASNK
;
A
#
# COMPACT_ATOMS: atom_id res chain seq x y z
N MET A 1 -43.17 10.78 -5.23
CA MET A 1 -41.97 11.05 -4.40
C MET A 1 -41.14 9.80 -4.14
N PHE A 2 -41.71 8.67 -3.68
CA PHE A 2 -40.98 7.41 -3.43
C PHE A 2 -40.14 6.89 -4.60
N LYS A 3 -40.65 6.94 -5.85
CA LYS A 3 -39.92 6.50 -7.05
C LYS A 3 -38.63 7.29 -7.30
N VAL A 4 -38.67 8.62 -7.13
CA VAL A 4 -37.50 9.48 -7.33
C VAL A 4 -36.41 9.20 -6.28
N VAL A 5 -36.82 8.93 -5.04
CA VAL A 5 -35.90 8.53 -3.96
C VAL A 5 -35.27 7.16 -4.24
N THR A 6 -36.04 6.20 -4.76
CA THR A 6 -35.50 4.87 -5.11
C THR A 6 -34.53 4.93 -6.29
N TYR A 7 -34.84 5.70 -7.34
CA TYR A 7 -33.92 5.90 -8.46
C TYR A 7 -32.66 6.67 -8.04
N SER A 8 -32.78 7.69 -7.19
CA SER A 8 -31.63 8.40 -6.64
C SER A 8 -30.74 7.48 -5.82
N PHE A 9 -31.32 6.59 -5.00
CA PHE A 9 -30.58 5.62 -4.19
C PHE A 9 -29.84 4.59 -5.06
N LEU A 10 -30.50 4.07 -6.10
CA LEU A 10 -29.90 3.13 -7.05
C LEU A 10 -28.76 3.77 -7.87
N VAL A 11 -28.90 5.04 -8.27
CA VAL A 11 -27.85 5.80 -8.97
C VAL A 11 -26.68 6.12 -8.03
N SER A 12 -26.92 6.44 -6.76
CA SER A 12 -25.83 6.61 -5.79
C SER A 12 -25.10 5.29 -5.47
N ALA A 13 -25.82 4.17 -5.43
CA ALA A 13 -25.23 2.85 -5.21
C ALA A 13 -24.39 2.37 -6.41
N SER A 14 -24.76 2.74 -7.64
CA SER A 14 -23.99 2.39 -8.84
C SER A 14 -22.71 3.22 -8.99
N LEU A 15 -22.62 4.41 -8.39
CA LEU A 15 -21.37 5.19 -8.35
C LEU A 15 -20.31 4.60 -7.40
N TRP A 16 -20.67 3.64 -6.55
CA TRP A 16 -19.75 2.96 -5.62
C TRP A 16 -19.08 1.71 -6.19
N SER A 17 -19.43 1.27 -7.39
CA SER A 17 -18.83 0.09 -8.03
C SER A 17 -17.38 0.30 -8.49
N CYS A 18 -16.89 1.54 -8.43
CA CYS A 18 -15.56 1.94 -8.91
C CYS A 18 -14.52 2.05 -7.77
N ILE A 19 -14.72 1.39 -6.62
CA ILE A 19 -13.77 1.45 -5.49
C ILE A 19 -12.59 0.51 -5.78
N PRO A 20 -11.35 1.03 -5.94
CA PRO A 20 -10.19 0.17 -6.09
C PRO A 20 -9.85 -0.51 -4.76
N ALA A 21 -9.52 -1.79 -4.83
CA ALA A 21 -8.95 -2.52 -3.69
C ALA A 21 -7.57 -3.03 -4.06
N TYR A 22 -6.61 -2.88 -3.15
CA TYR A 22 -5.24 -3.35 -3.35
C TYR A 22 -5.01 -4.69 -2.64
N SER A 23 -4.03 -5.45 -3.07
CA SER A 23 -3.57 -6.63 -2.34
C SER A 23 -2.12 -6.95 -2.69
N VAL A 24 -1.41 -7.55 -1.75
CA VAL A 24 -0.03 -8.02 -1.97
C VAL A 24 -0.03 -9.18 -2.95
N THR A 25 0.90 -9.17 -3.91
CA THR A 25 1.03 -10.22 -4.92
C THR A 25 1.42 -11.55 -4.28
N SER A 26 2.50 -11.59 -3.49
CA SER A 26 2.92 -12.78 -2.75
C SER A 26 1.89 -13.20 -1.72
N LYS A 27 1.48 -14.48 -1.74
CA LYS A 27 0.53 -15.07 -0.78
C LYS A 27 1.11 -15.16 0.63
N GLU A 28 2.42 -15.39 0.73
CA GLU A 28 3.13 -15.53 2.01
C GLU A 28 3.10 -14.21 2.78
N TYR A 29 3.37 -13.10 2.09
CA TYR A 29 3.39 -11.76 2.69
C TYR A 29 2.02 -11.31 3.18
N ARG A 30 0.92 -11.90 2.68
CA ARG A 30 -0.44 -11.59 3.17
C ARG A 30 -0.65 -12.03 4.61
N LYS A 31 0.08 -13.07 5.06
CA LYS A 31 0.02 -13.65 6.41
C LYS A 31 1.17 -13.20 7.31
N ALA A 32 2.12 -12.43 6.78
CA ALA A 32 3.27 -11.93 7.55
C ALA A 32 2.81 -11.10 8.76
N LYS A 33 3.50 -11.29 9.88
CA LYS A 33 3.30 -10.56 11.13
C LYS A 33 4.64 -10.05 11.65
N ALA A 34 4.60 -8.88 12.28
CA ALA A 34 5.77 -8.24 12.86
C ALA A 34 6.00 -8.75 14.28
N ASP A 35 6.41 -10.02 14.41
CA ASP A 35 6.60 -10.71 15.68
C ASP A 35 8.09 -10.66 16.12
N PHE A 36 8.69 -9.46 16.04
CA PHE A 36 10.10 -9.21 16.38
C PHE A 36 10.25 -7.87 17.13
N PRO A 37 11.30 -7.70 17.95
CA PRO A 37 11.58 -6.42 18.60
C PRO A 37 11.83 -5.34 17.55
N LYS A 38 11.20 -4.18 17.72
CA LYS A 38 11.29 -3.07 16.77
C LYS A 38 12.31 -2.06 17.23
N GLN A 39 13.17 -1.66 16.32
CA GLN A 39 14.06 -0.53 16.53
C GLN A 39 13.26 0.79 16.49
N LYS A 40 13.61 1.73 17.36
CA LYS A 40 13.05 3.09 17.36
C LYS A 40 13.69 3.92 16.26
N VAL A 41 12.87 4.54 15.42
CA VAL A 41 13.32 5.36 14.30
C VAL A 41 12.63 6.72 14.29
N PHE A 42 13.40 7.77 14.07
CA PHE A 42 12.91 9.12 13.78
C PHE A 42 12.96 9.33 12.26
N VAL A 43 11.81 9.58 11.64
CA VAL A 43 11.74 9.83 10.20
C VAL A 43 11.98 11.32 9.92
N ALA A 44 13.06 11.61 9.22
CA ALA A 44 13.52 12.98 8.97
C ALA A 44 12.65 13.76 7.99
N ASN A 45 12.09 13.08 6.98
CA ASN A 45 11.36 13.67 5.87
C ASN A 45 9.91 13.13 5.76
N LYS A 46 9.09 13.46 6.77
CA LYS A 46 7.68 13.01 6.87
C LYS A 46 6.78 13.58 5.76
N GLU A 47 7.25 14.60 5.02
CA GLU A 47 6.58 15.20 3.88
C GLU A 47 6.42 14.23 2.69
N LEU A 48 7.23 13.17 2.60
CA LEU A 48 6.99 12.04 1.69
C LEU A 48 5.83 11.17 2.22
N THR A 49 4.63 11.74 2.17
CA THR A 49 3.46 11.22 2.90
C THR A 49 3.06 9.80 2.48
N LYS A 50 3.27 9.41 1.22
CA LYS A 50 2.88 8.07 0.73
C LYS A 50 3.85 7.02 1.27
N GLU A 51 5.13 7.29 1.16
CA GLU A 51 6.24 6.46 1.62
C GLU A 51 6.20 6.33 3.14
N TYR A 52 6.01 7.45 3.84
CA TYR A 52 5.86 7.47 5.29
C TYR A 52 4.67 6.61 5.76
N LYS A 53 3.52 6.68 5.07
CA LYS A 53 2.38 5.81 5.36
C LYS A 53 2.68 4.34 5.11
N ILE A 54 3.46 4.01 4.07
CA ILE A 54 3.90 2.63 3.80
C ILE A 54 4.76 2.11 4.95
N LEU A 55 5.76 2.89 5.39
CA LEU A 55 6.61 2.56 6.53
C LEU A 55 5.79 2.34 7.81
N LYS A 56 4.85 3.25 8.10
CA LYS A 56 3.98 3.13 9.29
C LYS A 56 3.11 1.88 9.23
N HIS A 57 2.61 1.51 8.05
CA HIS A 57 1.79 0.32 7.87
C HIS A 57 2.58 -0.98 7.84
N SER A 58 3.87 -0.96 7.51
CA SER A 58 4.71 -2.16 7.55
C SER A 58 5.03 -2.59 8.98
N ASN A 59 5.02 -1.65 9.93
CA ASN A 59 5.20 -1.93 11.35
C ASN A 59 6.56 -2.61 11.66
N ILE A 60 7.56 -2.41 10.79
CA ILE A 60 8.92 -2.96 10.95
C ILE A 60 9.76 -2.16 11.96
N TYR A 61 9.38 -0.91 12.20
CA TYR A 61 10.02 0.00 13.16
C TYR A 61 9.00 0.64 14.10
N GLU A 62 9.46 1.10 15.25
CA GLU A 62 8.71 1.98 16.14
C GLU A 62 9.04 3.43 15.77
N VAL A 63 8.11 4.10 15.08
CA VAL A 63 8.32 5.49 14.64
C VAL A 63 8.09 6.43 15.83
N VAL A 64 9.12 7.20 16.19
CA VAL A 64 9.08 8.19 17.28
C VAL A 64 9.13 9.62 16.74
N GLU A 65 8.66 10.57 17.55
CA GLU A 65 8.64 11.99 17.20
C GLU A 65 9.94 12.73 17.56
N ASP A 66 10.75 12.19 18.47
CA ASP A 66 12.01 12.77 18.92
C ASP A 66 13.22 11.96 18.40
N SER A 67 14.27 12.65 17.97
CA SER A 67 15.52 12.05 17.49
C SER A 67 16.49 11.62 18.60
N THR A 68 16.30 12.07 19.84
CA THR A 68 17.30 11.96 20.92
C THR A 68 17.78 10.52 21.21
N ASN A 69 16.91 9.51 21.08
CA ASN A 69 17.24 8.10 21.32
C ASN A 69 16.73 7.19 20.18
N ALA A 70 16.79 7.67 18.93
CA ALA A 70 16.27 6.94 17.78
C ALA A 70 17.20 7.05 16.57
N ALA A 71 17.27 5.97 15.78
CA ALA A 71 17.99 6.00 14.53
C ALA A 71 17.29 6.94 13.54
N LYS A 72 18.07 7.72 12.79
CA LYS A 72 17.51 8.67 11.81
C LYS A 72 17.22 7.92 10.52
N LEU A 73 15.96 7.93 10.08
CA LEU A 73 15.51 7.31 8.84
C LEU A 73 15.16 8.39 7.81
N THR A 74 15.74 8.29 6.63
CA THR A 74 15.46 9.18 5.48
C THR A 74 14.83 8.36 4.36
N LEU A 75 13.59 8.70 4.00
CA LEU A 75 12.85 8.07 2.92
C LEU A 75 13.31 8.59 1.56
N HIS A 76 13.32 7.73 0.55
CA HIS A 76 13.54 8.14 -0.84
C HIS A 76 12.22 8.12 -1.63
N PRO A 77 12.00 9.04 -2.59
CA PRO A 77 10.81 9.00 -3.43
C PRO A 77 10.66 7.65 -4.13
N MET A 78 9.51 7.01 -3.96
CA MET A 78 9.28 5.70 -4.56
C MET A 78 8.99 5.82 -6.05
N LYS A 79 9.45 4.84 -6.84
CA LYS A 79 9.08 4.72 -8.25
C LYS A 79 8.03 3.64 -8.41
N ILE A 80 6.94 3.96 -9.09
CA ILE A 80 5.86 3.04 -9.38
C ILE A 80 5.93 2.69 -10.86
N TYR A 81 6.07 1.41 -11.16
CA TYR A 81 5.96 0.87 -12.50
C TYR A 81 4.63 0.12 -12.64
N THR A 82 3.92 0.40 -13.72
CA THR A 82 2.69 -0.30 -14.09
C THR A 82 2.78 -0.67 -15.57
N PRO A 83 2.52 -1.94 -15.96
CA PRO A 83 2.65 -2.37 -17.34
C PRO A 83 1.66 -1.64 -18.27
N SER A 84 2.12 -1.30 -19.47
CA SER A 84 1.43 -0.40 -20.41
C SER A 84 0.32 -1.04 -21.27
N CYS A 85 -0.02 -2.31 -21.08
CA CYS A 85 -0.84 -3.04 -22.05
C CYS A 85 -2.32 -3.12 -21.68
N GLY A 86 -3.14 -2.42 -22.49
CA GLY A 86 -4.60 -2.39 -22.37
C GLY A 86 -5.04 -1.64 -21.12
N ASN A 87 -6.19 -0.99 -21.17
CA ASN A 87 -6.76 -0.40 -19.96
C ASN A 87 -7.80 -1.39 -19.43
N PRO A 88 -7.42 -2.45 -18.68
CA PRO A 88 -8.38 -3.43 -18.17
C PRO A 88 -9.40 -2.77 -17.22
N ILE A 89 -9.10 -1.57 -16.72
CA ILE A 89 -10.03 -0.73 -15.98
C ILE A 89 -11.25 -0.36 -16.86
N ILE A 90 -11.07 -0.14 -18.17
CA ILE A 90 -12.18 0.18 -19.09
C ILE A 90 -13.22 -0.94 -19.12
N GLY A 91 -12.80 -2.20 -19.16
CA GLY A 91 -13.72 -3.33 -19.15
C GLY A 91 -14.56 -3.38 -17.86
N SER A 92 -13.93 -3.16 -16.71
CA SER A 92 -14.65 -3.02 -15.44
C SER A 92 -15.55 -1.79 -15.42
N VAL A 93 -15.14 -0.65 -15.98
CA VAL A 93 -15.95 0.57 -16.00
C VAL A 93 -17.20 0.39 -16.88
N ILE A 94 -17.04 -0.17 -18.09
CA ILE A 94 -18.16 -0.44 -19.01
C ILE A 94 -19.15 -1.44 -18.39
N THR A 95 -18.65 -2.42 -17.64
CA THR A 95 -19.48 -3.44 -17.00
C THR A 95 -19.88 -3.09 -15.56
N VAL A 96 -19.69 -1.83 -15.13
CA VAL A 96 -20.07 -1.34 -13.78
C VAL A 96 -19.48 -2.23 -12.67
N GLY A 97 -18.25 -2.68 -12.87
CA GLY A 97 -17.50 -3.52 -11.95
C GLY A 97 -17.96 -4.98 -11.93
N LEU A 98 -18.86 -5.44 -12.80
CA LEU A 98 -19.23 -6.86 -12.87
C LEU A 98 -18.08 -7.72 -13.41
N LEU A 99 -17.37 -7.23 -14.44
CA LEU A 99 -16.14 -7.86 -14.90
C LEU A 99 -14.97 -7.39 -14.01
N PRO A 100 -14.36 -8.27 -13.20
CA PRO A 100 -13.20 -7.89 -12.40
C PRO A 100 -12.01 -7.59 -13.30
N SER A 101 -11.30 -6.51 -12.99
CA SER A 101 -9.97 -6.24 -13.55
C SER A 101 -8.93 -6.19 -12.46
N VAL A 102 -7.71 -6.61 -12.81
CA VAL A 102 -6.56 -6.62 -11.93
C VAL A 102 -5.39 -5.98 -12.65
N PHE A 103 -4.67 -5.10 -11.94
CA PHE A 103 -3.55 -4.35 -12.46
C PHE A 103 -2.36 -4.47 -11.52
N PRO A 104 -1.22 -5.03 -11.95
CA PRO A 104 -0.04 -5.13 -11.11
C PRO A 104 0.67 -3.77 -11.00
N TYR A 105 1.26 -3.54 -9.83
CA TYR A 105 2.07 -2.39 -9.47
C TYR A 105 3.37 -2.91 -8.87
N ASP A 106 4.48 -2.58 -9.53
CA ASP A 106 5.82 -2.83 -9.03
C ASP A 106 6.37 -1.53 -8.47
N VAL A 107 6.66 -1.51 -7.17
CA VAL A 107 7.05 -0.29 -6.46
C VAL A 107 8.47 -0.43 -5.96
N SER A 108 9.38 0.36 -6.52
CA SER A 108 10.73 0.50 -5.98
C SER A 108 10.67 1.41 -4.75
N TYR A 109 10.88 0.83 -3.58
CA TYR A 109 10.82 1.50 -2.29
C TYR A 109 12.19 1.44 -1.62
N SER A 110 12.70 2.59 -1.17
CA SER A 110 14.02 2.63 -0.53
C SER A 110 14.09 3.70 0.55
N TYR A 111 15.00 3.49 1.49
CA TYR A 111 15.30 4.41 2.58
C TYR A 111 16.69 4.16 3.15
N ASP A 112 17.26 5.19 3.73
CA ASP A 112 18.50 5.13 4.50
C ASP A 112 18.20 5.18 5.99
N ILE A 113 18.91 4.36 6.76
CA ILE A 113 18.90 4.41 8.23
C ILE A 113 20.31 4.71 8.73
N ALA A 114 20.47 5.78 9.49
CA ALA A 114 21.72 6.18 10.11
C ALA A 114 21.74 5.79 11.59
N GLU A 115 22.69 4.94 11.97
CA GLU A 115 22.89 4.43 13.32
C GLU A 115 24.39 4.27 13.60
N ASN A 116 24.86 4.75 14.75
CA ASN A 116 26.25 4.58 15.24
C ASN A 116 27.32 4.89 14.18
N ASN A 117 27.22 6.06 13.54
CA ASN A 117 28.09 6.53 12.44
C ASN A 117 28.09 5.69 11.16
N THR A 118 27.18 4.72 11.03
CA THR A 118 26.98 3.94 9.81
C THR A 118 25.65 4.30 9.17
N THR A 119 25.61 4.33 7.84
CA THR A 119 24.36 4.50 7.08
C THR A 119 24.10 3.21 6.30
N LYS A 120 22.94 2.59 6.55
CA LYS A 120 22.50 1.39 5.82
C LYS A 120 21.43 1.79 4.81
N ASN A 121 21.67 1.45 3.55
CA ASN A 121 20.70 1.62 2.47
C ASN A 121 19.82 0.38 2.37
N ASN A 122 18.51 0.55 2.48
CA ASN A 122 17.52 -0.53 2.35
C ASN A 122 16.70 -0.30 1.09
N GLN A 123 16.63 -1.32 0.23
CA GLN A 123 15.88 -1.29 -1.01
C GLN A 123 14.99 -2.51 -1.13
N TYR A 124 13.74 -2.28 -1.50
CA TYR A 124 12.73 -3.32 -1.64
C TYR A 124 11.92 -3.08 -2.92
N ASN A 125 11.62 -4.17 -3.63
CA ASN A 125 10.63 -4.15 -4.70
C ASN A 125 9.30 -4.66 -4.15
N LEU A 126 8.34 -3.76 -3.97
CA LEU A 126 7.03 -4.08 -3.40
C LEU A 126 6.04 -4.37 -4.52
N GLN A 127 5.63 -5.63 -4.62
CA GLN A 127 4.65 -6.07 -5.61
C GLN A 127 3.24 -6.07 -5.00
N VAL A 128 2.39 -5.18 -5.49
CA VAL A 128 0.97 -5.13 -5.14
C VAL A 128 0.15 -5.12 -6.42
N TYR A 129 -1.11 -5.56 -6.35
CA TYR A 129 -2.03 -5.36 -7.45
C TYR A 129 -3.23 -4.56 -6.99
N GLN A 130 -3.70 -3.69 -7.87
CA GLN A 130 -4.98 -3.02 -7.79
C GLN A 130 -6.04 -3.90 -8.43
N SER A 131 -7.23 -3.95 -7.86
CA SER A 131 -8.38 -4.60 -8.47
C SER A 131 -9.55 -3.63 -8.53
N PHE A 132 -10.32 -3.69 -9.62
CA PHE A 132 -11.60 -3.02 -9.77
C PHE A 132 -12.68 -4.09 -9.97
N TRP A 133 -13.60 -4.14 -9.03
CA TRP A 133 -14.68 -5.12 -9.00
C TRP A 133 -15.79 -4.58 -8.11
N LEU A 134 -17.05 -4.84 -8.47
CA LEU A 134 -18.24 -4.36 -7.75
C LEU A 134 -18.17 -4.76 -6.27
N PHE A 135 -17.73 -5.99 -5.99
CA PHE A 135 -17.63 -6.53 -4.63
C PHE A 135 -16.45 -5.97 -3.82
N ASN A 136 -15.62 -5.09 -4.38
CA ASN A 136 -14.61 -4.37 -3.60
C ASN A 136 -15.21 -3.43 -2.56
N ILE A 137 -16.50 -3.08 -2.67
CA ILE A 137 -17.26 -2.41 -1.62
C ILE A 137 -17.13 -3.12 -0.25
N PHE A 138 -17.05 -4.45 -0.26
CA PHE A 138 -16.87 -5.25 0.97
C PHE A 138 -15.41 -5.35 1.44
N ARG A 139 -14.44 -4.84 0.67
CA ARG A 139 -13.00 -4.91 0.94
C ARG A 139 -12.47 -3.62 1.56
N ILE A 140 -13.17 -3.14 2.58
CA ILE A 140 -12.87 -1.87 3.27
C ILE A 140 -11.44 -1.90 3.83
N GLY A 141 -10.73 -0.78 3.66
CA GLY A 141 -9.40 -0.58 4.24
C GLY A 141 -8.24 -1.25 3.48
N LYS A 142 -8.47 -1.81 2.29
CA LYS A 142 -7.40 -2.31 1.41
C LYS A 142 -6.79 -1.21 0.53
N THR A 143 -6.21 -0.20 1.16
CA THR A 143 -5.55 0.91 0.48
C THR A 143 -4.16 0.52 -0.03
N PHE A 144 -3.65 1.26 -1.03
CA PHE A 144 -2.30 1.07 -1.56
C PHE A 144 -1.26 1.07 -0.44
N SER A 145 -1.19 2.14 0.38
CA SER A 145 -0.18 2.24 1.46
C SER A 145 -0.25 1.09 2.47
N LYS A 146 -1.45 0.59 2.80
CA LYS A 146 -1.60 -0.55 3.73
C LYS A 146 -1.07 -1.84 3.13
N GLN A 147 -1.37 -2.11 1.87
CA GLN A 147 -0.92 -3.34 1.22
C GLN A 147 0.56 -3.27 0.85
N SER A 148 1.06 -2.12 0.39
CA SER A 148 2.49 -1.90 0.20
C SER A 148 3.26 -1.98 1.53
N GLY A 149 2.67 -1.53 2.64
CA GLY A 149 3.24 -1.75 3.98
C GLY A 149 3.35 -3.23 4.34
N LYS A 150 2.31 -4.04 4.05
CA LYS A 150 2.39 -5.50 4.22
C LYS A 150 3.43 -6.15 3.31
N ALA A 151 3.55 -5.68 2.07
CA ALA A 151 4.59 -6.15 1.15
C ALA A 151 5.99 -5.83 1.72
N LEU A 152 6.19 -4.62 2.23
CA LEU A 152 7.44 -4.20 2.85
C LEU A 152 7.78 -5.04 4.09
N LEU A 153 6.80 -5.35 4.94
CA LEU A 153 6.99 -6.26 6.07
C LEU A 153 7.43 -7.66 5.61
N GLY A 154 6.76 -8.22 4.61
CA GLY A 154 7.11 -9.51 4.04
C GLY A 154 8.52 -9.53 3.45
N SER A 155 8.87 -8.51 2.68
CA SER A 155 10.23 -8.36 2.13
C SER A 155 11.28 -8.17 3.21
N TYR A 156 11.01 -7.36 4.24
CA TYR A 156 11.91 -7.16 5.37
C TYR A 156 12.20 -8.47 6.12
N ILE A 157 11.17 -9.27 6.39
CA ILE A 157 11.34 -10.58 7.05
C ILE A 157 12.14 -11.52 6.14
N ALA A 158 11.86 -11.54 4.84
CA ALA A 158 12.55 -12.41 3.89
C ALA A 158 14.04 -12.05 3.72
N SER A 159 14.41 -10.77 3.83
CA SER A 159 15.80 -10.31 3.71
C SER A 159 16.63 -10.48 4.98
N ASN A 160 16.00 -10.67 6.14
CA ASN A 160 16.68 -10.82 7.45
C ASN A 160 16.67 -12.26 7.99
N LYS A 161 16.27 -13.23 7.15
CA LYS A 161 16.26 -14.66 7.48
C LYS A 161 17.52 -15.34 6.95
#